data_AF-A0A4P7NBZ8-F1
#
_entry.id   AF-A0A4P7NBZ8-F1
#
_cell.length_a   1.000
_cell.length_b   1.000
_cell.length_c   1.000
_cell.angle_alpha   90.00
_cell.angle_beta   90.00
_cell.angle_gamma   90.00
#
_symmetry.space_group_name_H-M   'P 1'
#
loop_
_entity.id
_entity.type
_entity.pdbx_description
1 polymer ?
#
loop_
_entity_poly.entity_id
_entity_poly.type
_entity_poly.pdbx_seq_one_letter_code
_entity_poly.pdbx_strand_id
1 'polypeptide(L)'
;MAPLKPHWISPSHPEIQEVIINEAEFTSMSRSRVTLPPFALYAKMSFPPCTLAEEPTYATVQIGRDRHLNLNSDLLYINHSCDPSLIFDTANLAILVGPKGIRAGEELTFFYPSTEWRMAQPFACLCGAATCRGTISGAEAMSTCDLEGVWLNGFIREMLEERDAAAAYKAKGNGNVDGNGTVAKARQTDKALQDAVFQAERLVEATRTALLSYQTQFANGDGGGGKHAQPPNGCQKGLNGGPTRRGATSRELSGEMGGDTTKA
;
A
#
# COMPACT_ATOMS: atom_id res chain seq x y z
N MET A 1 -12.94 19.38 17.70
CA MET A 1 -13.33 18.91 16.35
C MET A 1 -14.58 18.05 16.53
N ALA A 2 -15.63 18.21 15.72
CA ALA A 2 -16.87 17.48 15.96
C ALA A 2 -16.69 16.00 15.56
N PRO A 3 -17.15 15.03 16.37
CA PRO A 3 -17.04 13.62 16.03
C PRO A 3 -17.77 13.32 14.70
N LEU A 4 -17.22 12.40 13.91
CA LEU A 4 -17.88 11.88 12.71
C LEU A 4 -19.28 11.42 13.07
N LYS A 5 -20.28 11.80 12.27
CA LYS A 5 -21.64 11.30 12.40
C LYS A 5 -21.88 10.27 11.29
N PRO A 6 -21.78 8.96 11.57
CA PRO A 6 -21.99 7.94 10.57
C PRO A 6 -23.40 8.03 9.98
N HIS A 7 -23.52 7.99 8.66
CA HIS A 7 -24.81 7.80 7.97
C HIS A 7 -25.16 6.32 7.76
N TRP A 8 -24.26 5.39 8.11
CA TRP A 8 -24.46 3.94 8.05
C TRP A 8 -24.85 3.34 9.40
N ILE A 9 -25.32 2.09 9.37
CA ILE A 9 -25.59 1.30 10.57
C ILE A 9 -24.26 0.95 11.23
N SER A 10 -24.05 1.38 12.47
CA SER A 10 -22.86 1.08 13.27
C SER A 10 -23.25 0.21 14.49
N PRO A 11 -22.54 -0.91 14.77
CA PRO A 11 -21.40 -1.41 14.02
C PRO A 11 -21.80 -2.07 12.70
N SER A 12 -21.06 -1.80 11.62
CA SER A 12 -21.32 -2.38 10.30
C SER A 12 -20.72 -3.78 10.13
N HIS A 13 -19.66 -4.09 10.88
CA HIS A 13 -18.92 -5.35 10.83
C HIS A 13 -18.72 -5.97 12.23
N PRO A 14 -19.80 -6.19 13.01
CA PRO A 14 -19.70 -6.54 14.43
C PRO A 14 -18.95 -7.85 14.72
N GLU A 15 -18.93 -8.78 13.75
CA GLU A 15 -18.28 -10.08 13.90
C GLU A 15 -16.76 -10.00 13.76
N ILE A 16 -16.23 -9.02 13.02
CA ILE A 16 -14.80 -8.97 12.65
C ILE A 16 -14.10 -7.70 13.13
N GLN A 17 -14.81 -6.59 13.34
CA GLN A 17 -14.25 -5.29 13.65
C GLN A 17 -14.88 -4.69 14.90
N GLU A 18 -14.05 -4.10 15.74
CA GLU A 18 -14.44 -3.25 16.86
C GLU A 18 -13.90 -1.83 16.63
N VAL A 19 -14.79 -0.84 16.65
CA VAL A 19 -14.39 0.57 16.64
C VAL A 19 -14.31 1.07 18.08
N ILE A 20 -13.16 1.60 18.46
CA ILE A 20 -12.94 2.24 19.76
C ILE A 20 -12.90 3.74 19.51
N ILE A 21 -13.87 4.47 20.06
CA ILE A 21 -13.94 5.92 20.01
C ILE A 21 -13.49 6.46 21.37
N ASN A 22 -12.48 7.31 21.38
CA ASN A 22 -12.03 8.06 22.54
C ASN A 22 -12.40 9.53 22.37
N GLU A 23 -13.59 9.87 22.89
CA GLU A 23 -14.16 11.22 22.80
C GLU A 23 -13.29 12.30 23.46
N ALA A 24 -12.51 11.94 24.49
CA ALA A 24 -11.67 12.88 25.23
C ALA A 24 -10.47 13.36 24.40
N GLU A 25 -9.94 12.51 23.52
CA GLU A 25 -8.79 12.82 22.67
C GLU A 25 -9.20 13.06 21.20
N PHE A 26 -10.51 13.02 20.90
CA PHE A 26 -11.04 12.95 19.53
C PHE A 26 -10.39 11.82 18.71
N THR A 27 -10.15 10.75 19.45
CA THR A 27 -9.61 9.41 19.20
C THR A 27 -10.49 8.39 18.47
N SER A 28 -10.03 7.63 17.48
CA SER A 28 -10.76 6.51 16.90
C SER A 28 -9.78 5.52 16.30
N MET A 29 -9.94 4.25 16.65
CA MET A 29 -9.16 3.16 16.09
C MET A 29 -10.04 1.95 15.89
N SER A 30 -9.63 1.09 14.96
CA SER A 30 -10.30 -0.18 14.73
C SER A 30 -9.42 -1.35 15.21
N ARG A 31 -10.02 -2.31 15.91
CA ARG A 31 -9.37 -3.55 16.31
C ARG A 31 -10.06 -4.75 15.67
N SER A 32 -9.28 -5.78 15.39
CA SER A 32 -9.84 -7.04 14.93
C SER A 32 -10.54 -7.78 16.06
N ARG A 33 -11.68 -8.41 15.77
CA ARG A 33 -12.35 -9.37 16.67
C ARG A 33 -11.98 -10.82 16.35
N VAL A 34 -11.27 -11.05 15.25
CA VAL A 34 -10.94 -12.38 14.74
C VAL A 34 -9.43 -12.55 14.59
N THR A 35 -8.97 -13.79 14.64
CA THR A 35 -7.61 -14.16 14.27
C THR A 35 -7.66 -14.78 12.89
N LEU A 36 -6.86 -14.28 11.95
CA LEU A 36 -6.82 -14.75 10.58
C LEU A 36 -5.37 -14.94 10.10
N PRO A 37 -5.10 -15.98 9.28
CA PRO A 37 -3.77 -16.21 8.74
C PRO A 37 -3.39 -15.14 7.69
N PRO A 38 -2.11 -15.04 7.34
CA PRO A 38 -1.65 -14.16 6.26
C PRO A 38 -2.48 -14.31 4.98
N PHE A 39 -2.81 -13.18 4.35
CA PHE A 39 -3.55 -13.10 3.08
C PHE A 39 -4.98 -13.67 3.08
N ALA A 40 -5.54 -13.99 4.25
CA ALA A 40 -6.96 -14.29 4.37
C ALA A 40 -7.83 -13.09 3.96
N LEU A 41 -9.02 -13.37 3.43
CA LEU A 41 -10.02 -12.33 3.22
C LEU A 41 -10.49 -11.80 4.58
N TYR A 42 -10.30 -10.50 4.81
CA TYR A 42 -10.76 -9.82 6.02
C TYR A 42 -12.20 -9.31 5.83
N ALA A 43 -12.44 -8.51 4.80
CA ALA A 43 -13.75 -7.94 4.47
C ALA A 43 -13.90 -7.73 2.97
N LYS A 44 -15.13 -7.66 2.49
CA LYS A 44 -15.44 -7.25 1.11
C LYS A 44 -15.92 -5.81 1.12
N MET A 45 -15.44 -4.99 0.20
CA MET A 45 -15.92 -3.61 0.01
C MET A 45 -17.32 -3.57 -0.62
N SER A 46 -17.86 -4.73 -1.03
CA SER A 46 -19.24 -4.87 -1.49
C SER A 46 -20.26 -5.08 -0.36
N PHE A 47 -19.84 -5.19 0.90
CA PHE A 47 -20.74 -5.38 2.03
C PHE A 47 -20.19 -4.75 3.34
N PRO A 48 -20.87 -3.73 3.91
CA PRO A 48 -21.88 -2.91 3.26
C PRO A 48 -21.36 -2.32 1.94
N PRO A 49 -22.25 -2.06 0.95
CA PRO A 49 -21.79 -1.63 -0.36
C PRO A 49 -21.16 -0.24 -0.30
N CYS A 50 -19.92 -0.15 -0.75
CA CYS A 50 -19.28 1.12 -1.06
C CYS A 50 -20.00 1.80 -2.25
N THR A 51 -20.00 3.13 -2.26
CA THR A 51 -20.57 3.94 -3.36
C THR A 51 -19.50 4.84 -3.95
N LEU A 52 -19.64 5.24 -5.22
CA LEU A 52 -18.75 6.22 -5.82
C LEU A 52 -18.85 7.55 -5.07
N ALA A 53 -17.70 8.18 -4.82
CA ALA A 53 -17.61 9.53 -4.31
C ALA A 53 -17.47 10.52 -5.47
N GLU A 54 -18.10 11.69 -5.36
CA GLU A 54 -17.98 12.77 -6.34
C GLU A 54 -16.59 13.41 -6.32
N GLU A 55 -16.00 13.53 -5.12
CA GLU A 55 -14.73 14.21 -4.88
C GLU A 55 -13.88 13.43 -3.86
N PRO A 56 -12.54 13.49 -3.95
CA PRO A 56 -11.65 12.98 -2.91
C PRO A 56 -11.86 13.70 -1.58
N THR A 57 -11.99 12.96 -0.49
CA THR A 57 -12.00 13.50 0.87
C THR A 57 -11.16 12.62 1.77
N TYR A 58 -10.93 13.05 3.01
CA TYR A 58 -10.26 12.21 4.01
C TYR A 58 -11.05 10.92 4.35
N ALA A 59 -12.33 10.84 3.98
CA ALA A 59 -13.21 9.70 4.25
C ALA A 59 -13.43 8.78 3.04
N THR A 60 -12.76 9.04 1.92
CA THR A 60 -12.85 8.22 0.71
C THR A 60 -11.57 7.43 0.47
N VAL A 61 -11.68 6.36 -0.32
CA VAL A 61 -10.55 5.54 -0.77
C VAL A 61 -10.46 5.60 -2.28
N GLN A 62 -9.28 5.94 -2.80
CA GLN A 62 -9.02 5.96 -4.23
C GLN A 62 -9.01 4.54 -4.82
N ILE A 63 -9.74 4.33 -5.92
CA ILE A 63 -9.91 3.02 -6.59
C ILE A 63 -9.48 3.03 -8.06
N GLY A 64 -8.79 4.09 -8.47
CA GLY A 64 -8.34 4.35 -9.83
C GLY A 64 -7.83 5.78 -9.95
N ARG A 65 -7.34 6.17 -11.12
CA ARG A 65 -6.71 7.49 -11.35
C ARG A 65 -7.56 8.66 -10.85
N ASP A 66 -8.83 8.68 -11.23
CA ASP A 66 -9.74 9.80 -10.95
C ASP A 66 -11.03 9.34 -10.26
N ARG A 67 -10.98 8.24 -9.48
CA ARG A 67 -12.18 7.65 -8.87
C ARG A 67 -11.94 7.29 -7.42
N HIS A 68 -12.92 7.63 -6.58
CA HIS A 68 -12.93 7.34 -5.15
C HIS A 68 -14.22 6.62 -4.73
N LEU A 69 -14.14 5.85 -3.64
CA LEU A 69 -15.29 5.23 -2.98
C LEU A 69 -15.52 5.83 -1.59
N ASN A 70 -16.79 6.05 -1.26
CA ASN A 70 -17.26 6.14 0.11
C ASN A 70 -17.40 4.73 0.67
N LEU A 71 -16.77 4.45 1.81
CA LEU A 71 -16.79 3.12 2.43
C LEU A 71 -18.14 2.77 3.07
N ASN A 72 -18.94 3.77 3.44
CA ASN A 72 -20.28 3.62 4.04
C ASN A 72 -20.35 2.60 5.19
N SER A 73 -19.25 2.47 5.95
CA SER A 73 -19.08 1.43 6.94
C SER A 73 -17.99 1.81 7.93
N ASP A 74 -17.90 1.04 9.01
CA ASP A 74 -16.88 1.22 10.05
C ASP A 74 -15.45 1.01 9.52
N LEU A 75 -15.28 0.47 8.30
CA LEU A 75 -13.97 0.38 7.64
C LEU A 75 -13.28 1.75 7.50
N LEU A 76 -14.04 2.85 7.56
CA LEU A 76 -13.53 4.21 7.63
C LEU A 76 -12.56 4.45 8.80
N TYR A 77 -12.77 3.76 9.93
CA TYR A 77 -11.96 3.93 11.14
C TYR A 77 -10.67 3.09 11.13
N ILE A 78 -10.28 2.54 9.98
CA ILE A 78 -9.01 1.82 9.82
C ILE A 78 -7.90 2.84 9.55
N ASN A 79 -6.93 2.89 10.45
CA ASN A 79 -5.90 3.91 10.44
C ASN A 79 -4.71 3.56 9.55
N HIS A 80 -3.83 4.54 9.37
CA HIS A 80 -2.58 4.34 8.66
C HIS A 80 -1.54 3.61 9.52
N SER A 81 -0.81 2.67 8.92
CA SER A 81 0.50 2.22 9.39
C SER A 81 1.47 2.05 8.22
N CYS A 82 2.75 2.38 8.44
CA CYS A 82 3.83 2.10 7.50
C CYS A 82 4.21 0.61 7.46
N ASP A 83 3.74 -0.18 8.42
CA ASP A 83 3.84 -1.64 8.50
C ASP A 83 2.43 -2.18 8.82
N PRO A 84 1.54 -2.23 7.82
CA PRO A 84 0.11 -2.41 8.03
C PRO A 84 -0.30 -3.86 8.33
N SER A 85 -1.42 -4.01 9.04
CA SER A 85 -2.05 -5.32 9.27
C SER A 85 -2.97 -5.76 8.14
N LEU A 86 -3.40 -4.84 7.26
CA LEU A 86 -4.33 -5.09 6.16
C LEU A 86 -3.81 -4.58 4.82
N ILE A 87 -4.30 -5.19 3.74
CA ILE A 87 -4.10 -4.81 2.34
C ILE A 87 -5.46 -4.42 1.76
N PHE A 88 -5.56 -3.20 1.22
CA PHE A 88 -6.76 -2.71 0.55
C PHE A 88 -6.65 -2.96 -0.96
N ASP A 89 -7.14 -4.12 -1.40
CA ASP A 89 -7.20 -4.49 -2.82
C ASP A 89 -8.44 -3.91 -3.48
N THR A 90 -8.31 -2.69 -4.00
CA THR A 90 -9.43 -1.97 -4.60
C THR A 90 -9.78 -2.50 -5.99
N ALA A 91 -8.86 -3.18 -6.67
CA ALA A 91 -9.14 -3.81 -7.95
C ALA A 91 -10.13 -4.97 -7.79
N ASN A 92 -10.01 -5.73 -6.71
CA ASN A 92 -10.90 -6.84 -6.38
C ASN A 92 -12.02 -6.48 -5.38
N LEU A 93 -12.12 -5.21 -4.95
CA LEU A 93 -13.04 -4.73 -3.92
C LEU A 93 -12.96 -5.58 -2.64
N ALA A 94 -11.73 -5.91 -2.23
CA ALA A 94 -11.44 -6.81 -1.12
C ALA A 94 -10.41 -6.20 -0.17
N ILE A 95 -10.56 -6.50 1.12
CA ILE A 95 -9.56 -6.21 2.14
C ILE A 95 -8.98 -7.54 2.59
N LEU A 96 -7.67 -7.70 2.44
CA LEU A 96 -6.93 -8.90 2.81
C LEU A 96 -6.11 -8.66 4.06
N VAL A 97 -5.82 -9.72 4.79
CA VAL A 97 -4.86 -9.70 5.90
C VAL A 97 -3.45 -9.58 5.35
N GLY A 98 -2.62 -8.76 5.98
CA GLY A 98 -1.22 -8.57 5.61
C GLY A 98 -0.36 -9.83 5.80
N PRO A 99 0.93 -9.78 5.41
CA PRO A 99 1.82 -10.94 5.39
C PRO A 99 2.11 -11.54 6.78
N LYS A 100 1.83 -10.80 7.86
CA LYS A 100 2.06 -11.24 9.25
C LYS A 100 0.86 -11.97 9.87
N GLY A 101 -0.27 -12.04 9.16
CA GLY A 101 -1.54 -12.43 9.77
C GLY A 101 -2.08 -11.32 10.67
N ILE A 102 -3.19 -11.60 11.34
CA ILE A 102 -3.75 -10.70 12.35
C ILE A 102 -4.36 -11.52 13.49
N ARG A 103 -4.19 -11.07 14.73
CA ARG A 103 -4.84 -11.67 15.90
C ARG A 103 -6.02 -10.83 16.39
N ALA A 104 -6.97 -11.49 17.03
CA ALA A 104 -8.03 -10.79 17.75
C ALA A 104 -7.44 -9.81 18.77
N GLY A 105 -7.95 -8.58 18.77
CA GLY A 105 -7.45 -7.45 19.55
C GLY A 105 -6.28 -6.69 18.91
N GLU A 106 -5.73 -7.09 17.76
CA GLU A 106 -4.73 -6.26 17.07
C GLU A 106 -5.39 -5.10 16.32
N GLU A 107 -4.65 -4.00 16.16
CA GLU A 107 -5.13 -2.83 15.44
C GLU A 107 -5.22 -3.11 13.93
N LEU A 108 -6.33 -2.70 13.33
CA LEU A 108 -6.55 -2.71 11.88
C LEU A 108 -5.92 -1.45 11.30
N THR A 109 -4.92 -1.65 10.45
CA THR A 109 -4.23 -0.56 9.77
C THR A 109 -3.95 -0.93 8.32
N PHE A 110 -3.92 0.07 7.44
CA PHE A 110 -3.45 -0.11 6.06
C PHE A 110 -2.49 1.01 5.66
N PHE A 111 -1.71 0.76 4.61
CA PHE A 111 -0.78 1.76 4.12
C PHE A 111 -1.50 2.70 3.14
N TYR A 112 -1.90 3.89 3.60
CA TYR A 112 -2.69 4.83 2.77
C TYR A 112 -2.12 5.09 1.37
N PRO A 113 -0.80 5.31 1.17
CA PRO A 113 -0.24 5.48 -0.18
C PRO A 113 -0.36 4.24 -1.09
N SER A 114 -0.83 3.09 -0.59
CA SER A 114 -1.20 1.95 -1.44
C SER A 114 -2.46 2.18 -2.27
N THR A 115 -3.32 3.11 -1.84
CA THR A 115 -4.52 3.55 -2.57
C THR A 115 -4.40 5.00 -3.01
N GLU A 116 -3.87 5.88 -2.16
CA GLU A 116 -3.89 7.33 -2.39
C GLU A 116 -2.67 7.85 -3.14
N TRP A 117 -2.87 8.41 -4.34
CA TRP A 117 -1.84 9.13 -5.09
C TRP A 117 -1.43 10.42 -4.37
N ARG A 118 -2.44 11.20 -3.97
CA ARG A 118 -2.32 12.41 -3.16
C ARG A 118 -3.32 12.32 -2.03
N MET A 119 -2.86 12.49 -0.80
CA MET A 119 -3.76 12.58 0.35
C MET A 119 -4.55 13.88 0.27
N ALA A 120 -5.87 13.82 0.50
CA ALA A 120 -6.69 15.02 0.67
C ALA A 120 -6.20 15.88 1.85
N GLN A 121 -5.67 15.21 2.88
CA GLN A 121 -5.06 15.83 4.06
C GLN A 121 -3.77 15.06 4.42
N PRO A 122 -2.59 15.64 4.17
CA PRO A 122 -1.32 15.07 4.61
C PRO A 122 -1.12 15.17 6.14
N PHE A 123 -0.46 14.20 6.75
CA PHE A 123 -0.17 14.17 8.19
C PHE A 123 1.21 13.65 8.56
N ALA A 124 1.64 13.97 9.79
CA ALA A 124 2.78 13.33 10.42
C ALA A 124 2.38 11.96 10.99
N CYS A 125 3.03 10.89 10.50
CA CYS A 125 2.76 9.52 10.96
C CYS A 125 3.34 9.26 12.35
N LEU A 126 2.54 8.60 13.18
CA LEU A 126 2.84 8.20 14.54
C LEU A 126 2.64 6.69 14.75
N CYS A 127 2.66 5.89 13.67
CA CYS A 127 2.41 4.44 13.72
C CYS A 127 3.43 3.64 14.56
N GLY A 128 4.61 4.21 14.82
CA GLY A 128 5.66 3.58 15.65
C GLY A 128 6.38 2.41 14.99
N ALA A 129 6.06 2.06 13.73
CA ALA A 129 6.78 1.03 12.99
C ALA A 129 8.26 1.41 12.80
N ALA A 130 9.16 0.41 12.86
CA ALA A 130 10.58 0.61 12.58
C ALA A 130 10.83 1.13 11.15
N THR A 131 9.90 0.82 10.25
CA THR A 131 9.85 1.29 8.87
C THR A 131 8.98 2.54 8.73
N CYS A 132 8.77 3.36 9.76
CA CYS A 132 7.95 4.58 9.62
C CYS A 132 8.53 5.55 8.56
N ARG A 133 7.67 6.13 7.72
CA ARG A 133 8.04 7.08 6.65
C ARG A 133 7.92 8.55 7.07
N GLY A 134 7.54 8.82 8.32
CA GLY A 134 7.37 10.18 8.81
C GLY A 134 6.10 10.80 8.24
N THR A 135 6.19 11.74 7.32
CA THR A 135 5.01 12.43 6.77
C THR A 135 4.36 11.63 5.64
N ILE A 136 3.03 11.48 5.68
CA ILE A 136 2.24 10.78 4.68
C ILE A 136 1.43 11.81 3.89
N SER A 137 1.77 11.97 2.60
CA SER A 137 1.10 12.90 1.68
C SER A 137 0.57 12.24 0.40
N GLY A 138 0.70 10.92 0.29
CA GLY A 138 0.29 10.13 -0.88
C GLY A 138 1.49 9.60 -1.66
N ALA A 139 1.26 8.61 -2.53
CA ALA A 139 2.31 7.91 -3.27
C ALA A 139 3.14 8.83 -4.18
N GLU A 140 2.55 9.91 -4.68
CA GLU A 140 3.23 10.85 -5.59
C GLU A 140 4.50 11.46 -5.00
N ALA A 141 4.52 11.71 -3.69
CA ALA A 141 5.65 12.35 -3.01
C ALA A 141 6.70 11.34 -2.53
N MET A 142 6.46 10.04 -2.70
CA MET A 142 7.31 8.98 -2.16
C MET A 142 8.31 8.46 -3.19
N SER A 143 9.54 8.21 -2.73
CA SER A 143 10.57 7.59 -3.56
C SER A 143 10.33 6.08 -3.70
N THR A 144 11.02 5.45 -4.66
CA THR A 144 11.01 3.99 -4.81
C THR A 144 11.46 3.26 -3.54
N CYS A 145 12.41 3.83 -2.80
CA CYS A 145 12.90 3.31 -1.52
C CYS A 145 11.81 3.35 -0.43
N ASP A 146 11.02 4.44 -0.38
CA ASP A 146 9.96 4.58 0.62
C ASP A 146 8.81 3.58 0.41
N LEU A 147 8.63 3.15 -0.83
CA LEU A 147 7.59 2.22 -1.29
C LEU A 147 8.08 0.77 -1.40
N GLU A 148 9.33 0.49 -1.04
CA GLU A 148 9.87 -0.87 -1.08
C GLU A 148 9.21 -1.74 0.00
N GLY A 149 8.85 -2.98 -0.39
CA GLY A 149 8.30 -3.98 0.53
C GLY A 149 6.85 -3.77 0.96
N VAL A 150 6.18 -2.71 0.47
CA VAL A 150 4.75 -2.50 0.68
C VAL A 150 3.94 -2.92 -0.54
N TRP A 151 2.72 -3.42 -0.30
CA TRP A 151 1.79 -3.71 -1.36
C TRP A 151 1.15 -2.41 -1.87
N LEU A 152 1.07 -2.24 -3.19
CA LEU A 152 0.43 -1.10 -3.86
C LEU A 152 -0.62 -1.59 -4.87
N ASN A 153 -1.72 -0.85 -5.01
CA ASN A 153 -2.68 -1.08 -6.09
C ASN A 153 -2.05 -0.87 -7.47
N GLY A 154 -2.58 -1.54 -8.50
CA GLY A 154 -2.06 -1.47 -9.87
C GLY A 154 -2.01 -0.05 -10.43
N PHE A 155 -3.09 0.72 -10.26
CA PHE A 155 -3.17 2.11 -10.75
C PHE A 155 -2.14 3.04 -10.08
N ILE A 156 -1.78 2.80 -8.81
CA ILE A 156 -0.70 3.54 -8.14
C ILE A 156 0.65 3.23 -8.80
N ARG A 157 0.93 1.97 -9.10
CA ARG A 157 2.18 1.58 -9.77
C ARG A 157 2.31 2.22 -11.15
N GLU A 158 1.23 2.19 -11.93
CA GLU A 158 1.19 2.84 -13.24
C GLU A 158 1.49 4.34 -13.14
N MET A 159 0.88 5.05 -12.18
CA MET A 159 1.13 6.48 -11.99
C MET A 159 2.56 6.78 -11.49
N LEU A 160 3.13 5.92 -10.65
CA LEU A 160 4.54 6.02 -10.24
C LEU A 160 5.48 5.85 -11.44
N GLU A 161 5.25 4.85 -12.29
CA GLU A 161 6.04 4.61 -13.49
C GLU A 161 5.99 5.80 -14.45
N GLU A 162 4.81 6.38 -14.67
CA GLU A 162 4.65 7.58 -15.49
C GLU A 162 5.36 8.80 -14.90
N ARG A 163 5.20 9.04 -13.59
CA ARG A 163 5.88 10.12 -12.86
C ARG A 163 7.39 9.99 -13.00
N ASP A 164 7.92 8.80 -12.77
CA ASP A 164 9.36 8.52 -12.77
C ASP A 164 9.94 8.58 -14.19
N ALA A 165 9.21 8.08 -15.20
CA ALA A 165 9.56 8.22 -16.61
C ALA A 165 9.57 9.69 -17.05
N ALA A 166 8.57 10.47 -16.65
CA ALA A 166 8.51 11.90 -16.94
C ALA A 166 9.65 12.68 -16.28
N ALA A 167 10.01 12.33 -15.04
CA ALA A 167 11.15 12.90 -14.35
C ALA A 167 12.48 12.56 -15.05
N ALA A 168 12.65 11.29 -15.46
CA ALA A 168 13.84 10.83 -16.20
C ALA A 168 13.97 11.50 -17.58
N TYR A 169 12.85 11.72 -18.28
CA TYR A 169 12.84 12.44 -19.55
C TYR A 169 13.28 13.90 -19.38
N LYS A 170 12.74 14.61 -18.37
CA LYS A 170 13.13 15.99 -18.04
C LYS A 170 14.62 16.09 -17.66
N ALA A 171 15.14 15.12 -16.91
CA ALA A 171 16.56 15.08 -16.55
C ALA A 171 17.48 14.93 -17.77
N LYS A 172 17.04 14.20 -18.81
CA LYS A 172 17.80 14.02 -20.07
C LYS A 172 17.68 15.21 -21.03
N GLY A 173 16.56 15.93 -21.01
CA GLY A 173 16.30 17.08 -21.90
C GLY A 173 17.06 18.37 -21.58
N ASN A 174 17.76 18.43 -20.43
CA ASN A 174 18.65 19.53 -20.04
C ASN A 174 20.12 19.32 -20.45
N GLY A 175 20.44 18.22 -21.15
CA GLY A 175 21.73 18.03 -21.80
C GLY A 175 21.71 18.65 -23.21
N ASN A 176 22.59 19.63 -23.43
CA ASN A 176 22.82 20.34 -24.70
C ASN A 176 22.61 19.44 -25.94
N VAL A 177 21.63 19.78 -26.78
CA VAL A 177 21.35 19.03 -28.02
C VAL A 177 22.24 19.58 -29.13
N ASP A 178 23.42 18.99 -29.31
CA ASP A 178 24.18 19.14 -30.55
C ASP A 178 23.48 18.33 -31.65
N GLY A 179 23.21 18.98 -32.78
CA GLY A 179 22.26 18.58 -33.83
C GLY A 179 22.62 17.33 -34.64
N ASN A 180 22.57 16.14 -34.03
CA ASN A 180 22.65 14.85 -34.74
C ASN A 180 21.72 13.76 -34.15
N GLY A 181 20.69 14.17 -33.40
CA GLY A 181 19.97 13.35 -32.42
C GLY A 181 18.96 12.31 -32.92
N THR A 182 18.55 12.31 -34.20
CA THR A 182 17.50 11.39 -34.68
C THR A 182 18.03 9.98 -34.92
N VAL A 183 19.23 9.83 -35.49
CA VAL A 183 19.84 8.51 -35.75
C VAL A 183 20.39 7.87 -34.46
N ALA A 184 20.91 8.68 -33.54
CA ALA A 184 21.40 8.20 -32.24
C ALA A 184 20.26 7.70 -31.34
N LYS A 185 19.10 8.36 -31.35
CA LYS A 185 17.92 7.97 -30.56
C LYS A 185 17.31 6.66 -31.06
N ALA A 186 17.24 6.45 -32.38
CA ALA A 186 16.78 5.20 -32.98
C ALA A 186 17.70 4.01 -32.62
N ARG A 187 19.03 4.21 -32.69
CA ARG A 187 20.00 3.17 -32.28
C ARG A 187 19.93 2.85 -30.78
N GLN A 188 19.59 3.84 -29.95
CA GLN A 188 19.43 3.64 -28.51
C GLN A 188 18.14 2.89 -28.18
N THR A 189 17.04 3.16 -28.89
CA THR A 189 15.79 2.40 -28.75
C THR A 189 15.93 0.97 -29.25
N ASP A 190 16.62 0.74 -30.36
CA ASP A 190 16.87 -0.61 -30.88
C ASP A 190 17.69 -1.44 -29.89
N LYS A 191 18.74 -0.85 -29.31
CA LYS A 191 19.55 -1.51 -28.29
C LYS A 191 18.76 -1.80 -27.02
N ALA A 192 17.95 -0.86 -26.55
CA ALA A 192 17.10 -1.06 -25.37
C ALA A 192 16.06 -2.18 -25.59
N LEU A 193 15.50 -2.27 -26.80
CA LEU A 193 14.55 -3.32 -27.14
C LEU A 193 15.23 -4.69 -27.25
N GLN A 194 16.43 -4.76 -27.84
CA GLN A 194 17.25 -5.98 -27.87
C GLN A 194 17.63 -6.45 -26.46
N ASP A 195 18.04 -5.53 -25.59
CA ASP A 195 18.36 -5.84 -24.20
C ASP A 195 17.13 -6.34 -23.43
N ALA A 196 15.95 -5.75 -23.67
CA ALA A 196 14.69 -6.19 -23.06
C ALA A 196 14.29 -7.61 -23.52
N VAL A 197 14.43 -7.92 -24.81
CA VAL A 197 14.18 -9.27 -25.34
C VAL A 197 15.16 -10.27 -24.70
N PHE A 198 16.45 -9.93 -24.63
CA PHE A 198 17.46 -10.78 -24.01
C PHE A 198 17.17 -11.08 -22.53
N GLN A 199 16.72 -10.07 -21.77
CA GLN A 199 16.32 -10.27 -20.37
C GLN A 199 15.08 -11.16 -20.24
N ALA A 200 14.09 -10.97 -21.12
CA ALA A 200 12.89 -11.80 -21.14
C ALA A 200 13.22 -13.27 -21.45
N GLU A 201 14.10 -13.53 -22.41
CA GLU A 201 14.58 -14.88 -22.74
C GLU A 201 15.28 -15.54 -21.54
N ARG A 202 16.14 -14.79 -20.83
CA ARG A 202 16.79 -15.27 -19.60
C ARG A 202 15.80 -15.60 -18.50
N LEU A 203 14.75 -14.79 -18.34
CA LEU A 203 13.70 -15.06 -17.36
C LEU A 203 12.92 -16.32 -17.72
N VAL A 204 12.57 -16.50 -19.00
CA VAL A 204 11.89 -17.71 -19.49
C VAL A 204 12.75 -18.94 -19.26
N GLU A 205 14.05 -18.88 -19.53
CA GLU A 205 14.95 -20.01 -19.32
C GLU A 205 15.16 -20.32 -17.83
N ALA A 206 15.29 -19.30 -16.98
CA ALA A 206 15.34 -19.47 -15.54
C ALA A 206 14.05 -20.10 -15.00
N THR A 207 12.89 -19.67 -15.51
CA THR A 207 11.58 -20.20 -15.14
C THR A 207 11.43 -21.66 -15.60
N ARG A 208 11.85 -21.98 -16.81
CA ARG A 208 11.87 -23.36 -17.33
C ARG A 208 12.77 -24.26 -16.47
N THR A 209 13.95 -23.78 -16.10
CA THR A 209 14.88 -24.51 -15.24
C THR A 209 14.27 -24.76 -13.85
N ALA A 210 13.63 -23.75 -13.26
CA ALA A 210 12.93 -23.87 -11.98
C ALA A 210 11.73 -24.83 -12.07
N LEU A 211 11.00 -24.83 -13.18
CA LEU A 211 9.90 -25.77 -13.41
C LEU A 211 10.41 -27.21 -13.50
N LEU A 212 11.52 -27.45 -14.20
CA LEU A 212 12.15 -28.77 -14.29
C LEU A 212 12.72 -29.24 -12.95
N SER A 213 13.33 -28.35 -12.16
CA SER A 213 13.81 -28.70 -10.82
C SER A 213 12.66 -29.02 -9.88
N TYR A 214 11.55 -28.27 -9.97
CA TYR A 214 10.32 -28.58 -9.24
C TYR A 214 9.77 -29.93 -9.67
N GLN A 215 9.60 -30.20 -10.97
CA GLN A 215 9.10 -31.48 -11.48
C GLN A 215 9.98 -32.68 -11.10
N THR A 216 11.30 -32.52 -11.10
CA THR A 216 12.22 -33.59 -10.66
C THR A 216 12.16 -33.82 -9.15
N GLN A 217 11.89 -32.79 -8.34
CA GLN A 217 11.61 -32.94 -6.90
C GLN A 217 10.31 -33.70 -6.61
N PHE A 218 9.29 -33.64 -7.48
CA PHE A 218 8.08 -34.47 -7.36
C PHE A 218 8.22 -35.88 -7.93
N ALA A 219 9.17 -36.10 -8.85
CA ALA A 219 9.46 -37.43 -9.40
C ALA A 219 10.34 -38.28 -8.48
N ASN A 220 11.25 -37.66 -7.73
CA ASN A 220 12.08 -38.33 -6.72
C ASN A 220 11.54 -38.04 -5.32
N GLY A 221 10.52 -38.80 -4.91
CA GLY A 221 10.15 -38.85 -3.50
C GLY A 221 11.26 -39.52 -2.68
N ASP A 222 12.18 -38.75 -2.11
CA ASP A 222 12.74 -39.01 -0.78
C ASP A 222 13.49 -37.77 -0.22
N GLY A 223 13.48 -37.64 1.10
CA GLY A 223 13.80 -36.42 1.84
C GLY A 223 15.28 -36.00 1.92
N GLY A 224 15.49 -34.78 2.43
CA GLY A 224 16.82 -34.32 2.85
C GLY A 224 16.96 -32.80 2.86
N GLY A 225 17.01 -32.21 4.06
CA GLY A 225 17.16 -30.77 4.28
C GLY A 225 18.49 -30.18 3.81
N GLY A 226 18.49 -28.88 3.52
CA GLY A 226 19.69 -28.15 3.09
C GLY A 226 19.52 -26.63 3.07
N LYS A 227 19.88 -26.01 4.21
CA LYS A 227 20.60 -24.74 4.40
C LYS A 227 20.26 -23.54 3.49
N HIS A 228 19.62 -22.53 4.10
CA HIS A 228 19.49 -21.18 3.56
C HIS A 228 20.85 -20.49 3.41
N ALA A 229 21.20 -20.14 2.17
CA ALA A 229 22.23 -19.16 1.84
C ALA A 229 21.64 -17.75 1.93
N GLN A 230 22.31 -16.85 2.63
CA GLN A 230 21.99 -15.43 2.72
C GLN A 230 22.26 -14.71 1.38
N PRO A 231 21.37 -13.81 0.92
CA PRO A 231 21.73 -12.80 -0.06
C PRO A 231 22.41 -11.59 0.64
N PRO A 232 23.30 -10.86 -0.06
CA PRO A 232 24.07 -9.77 0.53
C PRO A 232 23.33 -8.42 0.53
N ASN A 233 23.53 -7.69 1.63
CA ASN A 233 23.53 -6.23 1.79
C ASN A 233 22.36 -5.40 1.24
N GLY A 234 21.32 -5.25 2.06
CA GLY A 234 20.34 -4.16 1.99
C GLY A 234 20.78 -2.91 2.75
N CYS A 235 20.27 -1.76 2.29
CA CYS A 235 20.55 -0.40 2.73
C CYS A 235 20.34 -0.22 4.25
N GLN A 236 21.41 0.08 5.00
CA GLN A 236 21.33 0.40 6.42
C GLN A 236 21.00 1.88 6.61
N LYS A 237 19.86 2.16 7.25
CA LYS A 237 19.66 3.40 8.01
C LYS A 237 19.27 3.06 9.45
N GLY A 238 19.86 3.83 10.36
CA GLY A 238 20.05 3.52 11.77
C GLY A 238 18.76 3.21 12.54
N LEU A 239 18.88 2.15 13.34
CA LEU A 239 17.88 1.70 14.31
C LEU A 239 17.91 2.63 15.53
N ASN A 240 16.77 3.24 15.84
CA ASN A 240 16.49 3.67 17.22
C ASN A 240 15.15 3.07 17.62
N GLY A 241 15.17 2.31 18.73
CA GLY A 241 14.01 1.65 19.30
C GLY A 241 12.93 2.65 19.69
N GLY A 242 11.73 2.47 19.11
CA GLY A 242 10.55 3.23 19.47
C GLY A 242 9.73 2.50 20.56
N PRO A 243 9.17 3.22 21.54
CA PRO A 243 8.38 2.62 22.60
C PRO A 243 7.03 2.12 22.07
N THR A 244 6.54 1.02 22.64
CA THR A 244 5.17 0.54 22.49
C THR A 244 4.18 1.65 22.89
N ARG A 245 3.37 2.15 21.95
CA ARG A 245 2.32 3.12 22.29
C ARG A 245 0.98 2.44 22.53
N ARG A 246 0.39 2.80 23.68
CA ARG A 246 -1.06 2.84 23.95
C ARG A 246 -1.45 4.32 23.86
N GLY A 247 -2.03 4.78 22.75
CA GLY A 247 -2.43 6.19 22.61
C GLY A 247 -3.02 6.56 21.26
N ALA A 248 -3.54 7.79 21.17
CA ALA A 248 -4.16 8.44 20.02
C ALA A 248 -3.49 8.17 18.66
N THR A 249 -4.30 8.05 17.61
CA THR A 249 -3.87 7.59 16.28
C THR A 249 -3.22 8.71 15.48
N SER A 250 -2.41 8.36 14.48
CA SER A 250 -1.71 9.33 13.63
C SER A 250 -2.66 10.34 12.97
N ARG A 251 -3.88 9.88 12.64
CA ARG A 251 -4.95 10.65 11.98
C ARG A 251 -5.51 11.77 12.85
N GLU A 252 -5.47 11.60 14.16
CA GLU A 252 -6.20 12.49 15.08
C GLU A 252 -5.26 13.44 15.81
N LEU A 253 -4.05 12.98 16.10
CA LEU A 253 -2.97 13.82 16.61
C LEU A 253 -2.46 14.81 15.56
N SER A 254 -2.71 14.57 14.26
CA SER A 254 -2.47 15.52 13.17
C SER A 254 -3.61 16.52 12.98
N GLY A 255 -4.76 16.34 13.64
CA GLY A 255 -5.89 17.26 13.59
C GLY A 255 -6.85 17.06 12.40
N GLU A 256 -7.02 15.83 11.90
CA GLU A 256 -7.81 15.55 10.67
C GLU A 256 -9.32 15.33 10.91
N MET A 257 -9.80 15.29 12.15
CA MET A 257 -11.20 14.94 12.46
C MET A 257 -12.17 16.13 12.36
N GLY A 258 -12.24 16.80 11.22
CA GLY A 258 -13.15 17.93 11.01
C GLY A 258 -13.98 17.81 9.74
N GLY A 259 -15.25 17.43 9.85
CA GLY A 259 -16.22 17.51 8.75
C GLY A 259 -17.28 16.41 8.76
N ASP A 260 -18.40 16.66 8.09
CA ASP A 260 -19.48 15.70 7.87
C ASP A 260 -19.03 14.63 6.85
N THR A 261 -19.35 13.34 7.07
CA THR A 261 -18.95 12.25 6.13
C THR A 261 -19.72 12.28 4.82
N THR A 262 -20.75 13.11 4.77
CA THR A 262 -21.52 13.51 3.59
C THR A 262 -21.85 14.98 3.77
N LYS A 263 -21.78 15.81 2.72
CA LYS A 263 -22.37 17.16 2.84
C LYS A 263 -23.88 17.04 2.99
N ALA A 264 -24.45 17.81 3.92
CA ALA A 264 -25.88 18.12 3.95
C ALA A 264 -26.35 18.75 2.63
#